data_AF-A0A970F9Z1-F1
#
_entry.id   AF-A0A970F9Z1-F1
#
_cell.length_a   1.000
_cell.length_b   1.000
_cell.length_c   1.000
_cell.angle_alpha   90.00
_cell.angle_beta   90.00
_cell.angle_gamma   90.00
#
_symmetry.space_group_name_H-M   'P 1'
#
loop_
_entity.id
_entity.type
_entity.pdbx_description
1 polymer ?
#
loop_
_entity_poly.entity_id
_entity_poly.type
_entity_poly.pdbx_seq_one_letter_code
_entity_poly.pdbx_strand_id
1 'polypeptide(L)'
;PLSTIVLTAMKEAHPYEEPAYDLIKLENPPKTYGLGRIGRLKEPISLETFVKKVRTTFALDGLRLIEPPIKKEYVQKIAICGGSGEKFYPAALQKGADVYLTGDVYYHTAHDMQADGLTVIDPGHHIEKLCVPKLIEKMENWKLTEGWDVELLASKTNTNPFQYY
;
A
#
# COMPACT_ATOMS: atom_id res chain seq x y z
N PRO A 1 3.80 -25.45 11.13
CA PRO A 1 3.37 -24.31 11.99
C PRO A 1 4.48 -23.91 12.98
N LEU A 2 4.58 -22.62 13.33
CA LEU A 2 5.60 -22.12 14.28
C LEU A 2 5.53 -22.88 15.63
N SER A 3 4.31 -23.21 16.08
CA SER A 3 4.08 -24.01 17.29
C SER A 3 4.76 -25.37 17.25
N THR A 4 4.77 -26.06 16.10
CA THR A 4 5.42 -27.39 15.98
C THR A 4 6.94 -27.29 16.13
N ILE A 5 7.57 -26.28 15.53
CA ILE A 5 9.03 -26.08 15.62
C ILE A 5 9.42 -25.75 17.05
N VAL A 6 8.70 -24.82 17.69
CA VAL A 6 8.96 -24.41 19.08
C VAL A 6 8.76 -25.56 20.05
N LEU A 7 7.69 -26.36 19.89
CA LEU A 7 7.44 -27.52 20.74
C LEU A 7 8.49 -28.62 20.57
N THR A 8 8.97 -28.83 19.35
CA THR A 8 10.02 -29.83 19.09
C THR A 8 11.32 -29.41 19.77
N ALA A 9 11.75 -28.16 19.56
CA ALA A 9 12.95 -27.62 20.21
C ALA A 9 12.82 -27.62 21.75
N MET A 10 11.64 -27.28 22.28
CA MET A 10 11.38 -27.37 23.71
C MET A 10 11.49 -28.81 24.22
N LYS A 11 10.90 -29.79 23.54
CA LYS A 11 10.99 -31.21 23.95
C LYS A 11 12.43 -31.72 23.93
N GLU A 12 13.22 -31.34 22.92
CA GLU A 12 14.62 -31.74 22.79
C GLU A 12 15.51 -31.12 23.88
N ALA A 13 15.22 -29.88 24.28
CA ALA A 13 16.01 -29.17 25.30
C ALA A 13 15.55 -29.46 26.74
N HIS A 14 14.33 -29.94 26.94
CA HIS A 14 13.77 -30.15 28.27
C HIS A 14 14.36 -31.41 28.93
N PRO A 15 14.77 -31.37 30.20
CA PRO A 15 15.42 -32.49 30.88
C PRO A 15 14.53 -33.71 31.15
N TYR A 16 13.24 -33.65 30.81
CA TYR A 16 12.28 -34.73 31.05
C TYR A 16 11.89 -35.37 29.72
N GLU A 17 11.75 -36.69 29.72
CA GLU A 17 11.33 -37.46 28.55
C GLU A 17 9.90 -37.10 28.10
N GLU A 18 9.03 -36.79 29.06
CA GLU A 18 7.66 -36.31 28.83
C GLU A 18 7.40 -34.96 29.54
N PRO A 19 7.77 -33.82 28.92
CA PRO A 19 7.51 -32.49 29.50
C PRO A 19 6.02 -32.16 29.53
N ALA A 20 5.52 -31.72 30.69
CA ALA A 20 4.17 -31.15 30.81
C ALA A 20 4.17 -29.69 30.33
N TYR A 21 3.26 -29.34 29.43
CA TYR A 21 3.10 -27.99 28.91
C TYR A 21 1.65 -27.72 28.47
N ASP A 22 1.26 -26.44 28.48
CA ASP A 22 0.00 -25.96 27.92
C ASP A 22 0.24 -24.98 26.77
N LEU A 23 -0.59 -25.05 25.72
CA LEU A 23 -0.61 -24.08 24.63
C LEU A 23 -1.79 -23.14 24.81
N ILE A 24 -1.54 -22.01 25.47
CA ILE A 24 -2.57 -21.00 25.72
C ILE A 24 -2.62 -20.04 24.53
N LYS A 25 -3.78 -19.97 23.87
CA LYS A 25 -4.02 -19.00 22.80
C LYS A 25 -4.18 -17.61 23.41
N LEU A 26 -3.32 -16.68 23.01
CA LEU A 26 -3.45 -15.26 23.35
C LEU A 26 -4.29 -14.53 22.29
N GLU A 27 -5.11 -13.58 22.71
CA GLU A 27 -5.88 -12.70 21.80
C GLU A 27 -5.11 -11.47 21.32
N ASN A 28 -3.80 -11.41 21.57
CA ASN A 28 -2.97 -10.30 21.09
C ASN A 28 -3.22 -10.09 19.59
N PRO A 29 -3.64 -8.89 19.16
CA PRO A 29 -3.92 -8.66 17.75
C PRO A 29 -2.63 -8.91 16.98
N PRO A 30 -2.63 -9.85 16.03
CA PRO A 30 -1.43 -10.13 15.26
C PRO A 30 -1.03 -8.86 14.49
N LYS A 31 0.25 -8.77 14.11
CA LYS A 31 0.62 -7.82 13.05
C LYS A 31 -0.24 -8.13 11.83
N THR A 32 -1.16 -7.22 11.52
CA THR A 32 -2.05 -7.37 10.38
C THR A 32 -1.37 -6.82 9.15
N TYR A 33 -1.43 -7.59 8.08
CA TYR A 33 -1.00 -7.17 6.76
C TYR A 33 -2.25 -6.95 5.91
N GLY A 34 -2.20 -5.94 5.06
CA GLY A 34 -3.34 -5.58 4.23
C GLY A 34 -2.94 -4.66 3.08
N LEU A 35 -3.87 -4.53 2.15
CA LEU A 35 -3.74 -3.67 0.99
C LEU A 35 -3.98 -2.21 1.36
N GLY A 36 -3.26 -1.33 0.66
CA GLY A 36 -3.32 0.10 0.84
C GLY A 36 -2.82 0.62 2.19
N ARG A 37 -2.68 1.94 2.29
CA ARG A 37 -2.31 2.65 3.52
C ARG A 37 -3.20 3.87 3.67
N ILE A 38 -3.48 4.26 4.91
CA ILE A 38 -4.11 5.54 5.21
C ILE A 38 -3.26 6.27 6.23
N GLY A 39 -3.07 7.57 6.03
CA GLY A 39 -2.25 8.40 6.90
C GLY A 39 -2.75 9.83 6.92
N ARG A 40 -2.13 10.66 7.75
CA ARG A 40 -2.39 12.10 7.82
C ARG A 40 -1.15 12.87 7.41
N LEU A 41 -1.32 13.88 6.58
CA LEU A 41 -0.33 14.93 6.38
C LEU A 41 -0.12 15.69 7.69
N LYS A 42 1.08 16.25 7.87
CA LYS A 42 1.40 17.05 9.07
C LYS A 42 0.41 18.20 9.26
N GLU A 43 0.18 18.96 8.19
CA GLU A 43 -0.79 20.05 8.14
C GLU A 43 -1.78 19.83 6.98
N PRO A 44 -3.04 20.30 7.11
CA PRO A 44 -3.97 20.36 5.99
C PRO A 44 -3.44 21.25 4.87
N ILE A 45 -3.61 20.82 3.62
CA ILE A 45 -3.27 21.61 2.43
C ILE A 45 -4.45 21.65 1.48
N SER A 46 -4.50 22.61 0.56
CA SER A 46 -5.59 22.66 -0.42
C SER A 46 -5.56 21.43 -1.34
N LEU A 47 -6.73 20.99 -1.80
CA LEU A 47 -6.86 19.88 -2.74
C LEU A 47 -6.00 20.11 -3.99
N GLU A 48 -6.04 21.33 -4.55
CA GLU A 48 -5.23 21.70 -5.71
C GLU A 48 -3.71 21.53 -5.45
N THR A 49 -3.24 21.98 -4.28
CA THR A 49 -1.84 21.81 -3.88
C THR A 49 -1.49 20.34 -3.75
N PHE A 50 -2.39 19.54 -3.20
CA PHE A 50 -2.19 18.11 -3.06
C PHE A 50 -2.15 17.39 -4.41
N VAL A 51 -3.05 17.72 -5.35
CA VAL A 51 -3.03 17.18 -6.72
C VAL A 51 -1.71 17.50 -7.43
N LYS A 52 -1.24 18.75 -7.34
CA LYS A 52 0.08 19.15 -7.87
C LYS A 52 1.21 18.36 -7.21
N LYS A 53 1.14 18.16 -5.89
CA LYS A 53 2.12 17.36 -5.15
C LYS A 53 2.15 15.91 -5.62
N VAL A 54 1.00 15.28 -5.87
CA VAL A 54 0.92 13.90 -6.41
C VAL A 54 1.59 13.84 -7.77
N ARG A 55 1.22 14.75 -8.68
CA ARG A 55 1.81 14.83 -10.03
C ARG A 55 3.34 14.93 -9.98
N THR A 56 3.88 15.84 -9.16
CA THR A 56 5.33 16.03 -9.03
C THR A 56 6.02 14.84 -8.35
N THR A 57 5.42 14.29 -7.28
CA THR A 57 6.01 13.18 -6.50
C THR A 57 6.19 11.93 -7.34
N PHE A 58 5.23 11.62 -8.22
CA PHE A 58 5.26 10.46 -9.09
C PHE A 58 5.79 10.76 -10.49
N ALA A 59 6.23 12.00 -10.76
CA ALA A 59 6.71 12.47 -12.06
C ALA A 59 5.74 12.12 -13.20
N LEU A 60 4.48 12.56 -13.07
CA LEU A 60 3.40 12.23 -13.98
C LEU A 60 3.18 13.33 -15.02
N ASP A 61 3.01 12.92 -16.28
CA ASP A 61 2.62 13.82 -17.36
C ASP A 61 1.18 14.31 -17.18
N GLY A 62 0.29 13.40 -16.75
CA GLY A 62 -1.10 13.67 -16.41
C GLY A 62 -1.64 12.71 -15.34
N LEU A 63 -2.80 13.06 -14.79
CA LEU A 63 -3.59 12.23 -13.86
C LEU A 63 -5.07 12.53 -14.07
N ARG A 64 -5.95 11.64 -13.61
CA ARG A 64 -7.39 11.88 -13.60
C ARG A 64 -7.82 12.28 -12.19
N LEU A 65 -8.68 13.28 -12.08
CA LEU A 65 -9.26 13.74 -10.83
C LEU A 65 -10.76 13.50 -10.86
N ILE A 66 -11.27 12.81 -9.86
CA ILE A 66 -12.69 12.51 -9.66
C ILE A 66 -13.13 13.31 -8.45
N GLU A 67 -13.99 14.30 -8.66
CA GLU A 67 -14.47 15.19 -7.60
C GLU A 67 -15.97 15.03 -7.40
N PRO A 68 -16.46 14.85 -6.15
CA PRO A 68 -17.87 14.93 -5.87
C PRO A 68 -18.38 16.38 -6.03
N PRO A 69 -19.70 16.59 -6.21
CA PRO A 69 -20.28 17.93 -6.34
C PRO A 69 -19.98 18.86 -5.14
N ILE A 70 -19.95 18.29 -3.93
CA ILE A 70 -19.54 18.96 -2.70
C ILE A 70 -18.22 18.34 -2.27
N LYS A 71 -17.11 18.98 -2.67
CA LYS A 71 -15.76 18.52 -2.37
C LYS A 71 -15.15 19.25 -1.17
N LYS A 72 -14.12 18.64 -0.59
CA LYS A 72 -13.29 19.29 0.42
C LYS A 72 -12.25 20.19 -0.25
N GLU A 73 -12.22 21.46 0.14
CA GLU A 73 -11.19 22.41 -0.32
C GLU A 73 -9.82 22.12 0.29
N TYR A 74 -9.79 21.60 1.52
CA TYR A 74 -8.58 21.22 2.25
C TYR A 74 -8.60 19.74 2.62
N VAL A 75 -7.45 19.10 2.46
CA VAL A 75 -7.27 17.66 2.65
C VAL A 75 -6.08 17.39 3.57
N GLN A 76 -6.21 16.37 4.42
CA GLN A 76 -5.14 15.98 5.33
C GLN A 76 -5.04 14.46 5.45
N LYS A 77 -6.16 13.74 5.52
CA LYS A 77 -6.18 12.29 5.65
C LYS A 77 -6.25 11.65 4.27
N ILE A 78 -5.19 10.95 3.90
CA ILE A 78 -4.99 10.41 2.55
C ILE A 78 -4.94 8.89 2.64
N ALA A 79 -5.80 8.24 1.85
CA ALA A 79 -5.69 6.80 1.58
C ALA A 79 -4.99 6.58 0.24
N ILE A 80 -4.19 5.53 0.14
CA ILE A 80 -3.52 5.12 -1.10
C ILE A 80 -3.56 3.59 -1.24
N CYS A 81 -3.91 3.11 -2.43
CA CYS A 81 -3.70 1.73 -2.84
C CYS A 81 -3.17 1.73 -4.27
N GLY A 82 -1.93 1.26 -4.45
CA GLY A 82 -1.33 1.11 -5.77
C GLY A 82 -2.13 0.15 -6.66
N GLY A 83 -1.91 0.25 -7.97
CA GLY A 83 -2.56 -0.59 -8.96
C GLY A 83 -4.07 -0.36 -9.01
N SER A 84 -4.82 -1.41 -9.35
CA SER A 84 -6.28 -1.39 -9.48
C SER A 84 -6.97 -1.57 -8.12
N GLY A 85 -6.96 -0.50 -7.31
CA GLY A 85 -7.48 -0.49 -5.95
C GLY A 85 -8.87 0.13 -5.81
N GLU A 86 -9.55 0.45 -6.90
CA GLU A 86 -10.89 1.08 -6.89
C GLU A 86 -11.91 0.33 -6.02
N LYS A 87 -11.92 -1.00 -6.02
CA LYS A 87 -12.82 -1.84 -5.19
C LYS A 87 -12.65 -1.64 -3.67
N PHE A 88 -11.56 -1.02 -3.22
CA PHE A 88 -11.31 -0.74 -1.81
C PHE A 88 -11.72 0.67 -1.38
N TYR A 89 -12.30 1.47 -2.29
CA TYR A 89 -12.76 2.82 -1.95
C TYR A 89 -13.77 2.86 -0.79
N PRO A 90 -14.69 1.88 -0.58
CA PRO A 90 -15.59 1.91 0.56
C PRO A 90 -14.83 1.83 1.89
N ALA A 91 -13.71 1.09 1.93
CA ALA A 91 -12.85 1.01 3.11
C ALA A 91 -12.06 2.31 3.35
N ALA A 92 -11.65 3.02 2.28
CA ALA A 92 -11.04 4.33 2.39
C ALA A 92 -12.03 5.36 2.95
N LEU A 93 -13.27 5.36 2.43
CA LEU A 93 -14.38 6.20 2.88
C LEU A 93 -14.73 5.93 4.35
N GLN A 94 -14.90 4.66 4.74
CA GLN A 94 -15.20 4.27 6.13
C GLN A 94 -14.10 4.72 7.09
N LYS A 95 -12.83 4.72 6.66
CA LYS A 95 -11.70 5.22 7.46
C LYS A 95 -11.59 6.75 7.44
N GLY A 96 -12.49 7.42 6.74
CA GLY A 96 -12.65 8.87 6.67
C GLY A 96 -11.58 9.57 5.83
N ALA A 97 -11.08 8.92 4.78
CA ALA A 97 -10.14 9.56 3.86
C ALA A 97 -10.77 10.82 3.23
N ASP A 98 -9.99 11.90 3.18
CA ASP A 98 -10.36 13.11 2.43
C ASP A 98 -10.12 12.91 0.93
N VAL A 99 -9.05 12.17 0.60
CA VAL A 99 -8.69 11.79 -0.77
C VAL A 99 -8.25 10.34 -0.80
N TYR A 100 -8.64 9.63 -1.85
CA TYR A 100 -8.14 8.29 -2.15
C TYR A 100 -7.28 8.31 -3.42
N LEU A 101 -6.07 7.73 -3.35
CA LEU A 101 -5.18 7.55 -4.50
C LEU A 101 -5.21 6.10 -4.94
N THR A 102 -5.61 5.84 -6.17
CA THR A 102 -5.55 4.50 -6.77
C THR A 102 -5.57 4.55 -8.29
N GLY A 103 -4.99 3.56 -8.95
CA GLY A 103 -5.03 3.44 -10.40
C GLY A 103 -6.27 2.68 -10.90
N ASP A 104 -6.43 2.69 -12.22
CA ASP A 104 -7.42 1.89 -12.96
C ASP A 104 -8.86 2.07 -12.48
N VAL A 105 -9.25 3.31 -12.16
CA VAL A 105 -10.65 3.59 -11.81
C VAL A 105 -11.53 3.51 -13.05
N TYR A 106 -12.54 2.64 -13.00
CA TYR A 106 -13.58 2.50 -14.01
C TYR A 106 -14.64 3.59 -13.91
N TYR A 107 -15.30 3.87 -15.04
CA TYR A 107 -16.23 4.97 -15.17
C TYR A 107 -17.40 4.92 -14.17
N HIS A 108 -18.03 3.75 -13.99
CA HIS A 108 -19.15 3.61 -13.06
C HIS A 108 -18.68 3.65 -11.60
N THR A 109 -17.53 3.05 -11.29
CA THR A 109 -16.93 3.16 -9.94
C THR A 109 -16.61 4.62 -9.60
N ALA A 110 -16.18 5.43 -10.57
CA ALA A 110 -15.97 6.86 -10.37
C ALA A 110 -17.28 7.60 -10.03
N HIS A 111 -18.41 7.25 -10.67
CA HIS A 111 -19.73 7.80 -10.31
C HIS A 111 -20.13 7.41 -8.88
N ASP A 112 -19.90 6.15 -8.48
CA ASP A 112 -20.16 5.69 -7.12
C ASP A 112 -19.33 6.50 -6.10
N MET A 113 -18.03 6.70 -6.36
CA MET A 113 -17.15 7.54 -5.53
C MET A 113 -17.64 8.99 -5.44
N GLN A 114 -18.13 9.57 -6.54
CA GLN A 114 -18.71 10.93 -6.53
C GLN A 114 -20.00 11.00 -5.71
N ALA A 115 -20.88 10.01 -5.86
CA ALA A 115 -22.13 9.92 -5.11
C ALA A 115 -21.88 9.77 -3.60
N ASP A 116 -20.83 9.02 -3.24
CA ASP A 116 -20.39 8.82 -1.86
C ASP A 116 -19.55 9.98 -1.29
N GLY A 117 -19.33 11.04 -2.07
CA GLY A 117 -18.64 12.25 -1.60
C GLY A 117 -17.12 12.09 -1.46
N LEU A 118 -16.51 11.12 -2.14
CA LEU A 118 -15.08 10.85 -2.06
C LEU A 118 -14.31 11.45 -3.24
N THR A 119 -13.36 12.35 -2.95
CA THR A 119 -12.39 12.79 -3.95
C THR A 119 -11.38 11.69 -4.23
N VAL A 120 -11.16 11.37 -5.50
CA VAL A 120 -10.21 10.32 -5.92
C VAL A 120 -9.23 10.88 -6.94
N ILE A 121 -7.96 10.57 -6.76
CA ILE A 121 -6.90 10.86 -7.72
C ILE A 121 -6.45 9.55 -8.34
N ASP A 122 -6.57 9.44 -9.66
CA ASP A 122 -6.03 8.32 -10.42
C ASP A 122 -4.75 8.74 -11.14
N PRO A 123 -3.57 8.39 -10.60
CA PRO A 123 -2.27 8.67 -11.19
C PRO A 123 -1.82 7.61 -12.23
N GLY A 124 -2.69 6.64 -12.55
CA GLY A 124 -2.37 5.45 -13.32
C GLY A 124 -1.74 4.33 -12.48
N HIS A 125 -1.94 3.07 -12.91
CA HIS A 125 -1.36 1.89 -12.26
C HIS A 125 0.18 1.97 -12.17
N HIS A 126 0.82 2.55 -13.18
CA HIS A 126 2.27 2.52 -13.36
C HIS A 126 3.07 3.27 -12.27
N ILE A 127 2.42 4.01 -11.35
CA ILE A 127 3.11 4.56 -10.17
C ILE A 127 3.79 3.47 -9.32
N GLU A 128 3.33 2.22 -9.43
CA GLU A 128 3.92 1.09 -8.73
C GLU A 128 5.35 0.76 -9.16
N LYS A 129 5.84 1.31 -10.29
CA LYS A 129 7.25 1.17 -10.70
C LYS A 129 8.25 1.58 -9.60
N LEU A 130 7.82 2.41 -8.65
CA LEU A 130 8.58 2.79 -7.46
C LEU A 130 9.02 1.58 -6.61
N CYS A 131 8.33 0.45 -6.73
CA CYS A 131 8.70 -0.78 -6.05
C CYS A 131 10.04 -1.34 -6.56
N VAL A 132 10.40 -1.13 -7.83
CA VAL A 132 11.60 -1.71 -8.46
C VAL A 132 12.88 -1.34 -7.71
N PRO A 133 13.26 -0.06 -7.55
CA PRO A 133 14.47 0.30 -6.83
C PRO A 133 14.42 -0.12 -5.35
N LYS A 134 13.23 -0.12 -4.73
CA LYS A 134 13.04 -0.53 -3.33
C LYS A 134 13.15 -2.03 -3.11
N LEU A 135 12.73 -2.82 -4.10
CA LEU A 135 12.90 -4.26 -4.07
C LEU A 135 14.37 -4.63 -4.27
N ILE A 136 15.07 -3.95 -5.18
CA ILE A 136 16.52 -4.14 -5.36
C ILE A 136 17.28 -3.81 -4.08
N GLU A 137 17.02 -2.67 -3.44
CA GLU A 137 17.61 -2.32 -2.13
C GLU A 137 17.39 -3.42 -1.08
N LYS A 138 16.18 -4.00 -1.04
CA LYS A 138 15.85 -5.09 -0.13
C LYS A 138 16.55 -6.41 -0.48
N MET A 139 16.64 -6.73 -1.76
CA MET A 139 17.28 -7.95 -2.25
C MET A 139 18.81 -7.89 -2.07
N GLU A 140 19.44 -6.73 -2.21
CA GLU A 140 20.86 -6.54 -1.91
C GLU A 140 21.17 -6.81 -0.43
N ASN A 141 20.31 -6.35 0.48
CA ASN A 141 20.45 -6.64 1.91
C ASN A 141 20.34 -8.14 2.21
N TRP A 142 19.41 -8.85 1.54
CA TRP A 142 19.28 -10.29 1.67
C TRP A 142 20.45 -11.05 1.05
N LYS A 143 20.91 -10.62 -0.12
CA LYS A 143 22.11 -11.16 -0.77
C LYS A 143 23.32 -11.11 0.18
N LEU A 144 23.53 -9.99 0.87
CA LEU A 144 24.60 -9.85 1.86
C LEU A 144 24.41 -10.77 3.09
N THR A 145 23.17 -10.86 3.59
CA THR A 145 22.86 -11.62 4.81
C THR A 145 22.94 -13.14 4.58
N GLU A 146 22.51 -13.60 3.41
CA GLU A 146 22.36 -15.01 3.07
C GLU A 146 23.51 -15.54 2.19
N GLY A 147 24.45 -14.68 1.79
CA GLY A 147 25.63 -15.05 1.01
C GLY A 147 25.32 -15.49 -0.43
N TRP A 148 24.38 -14.84 -1.11
CA TRP A 148 24.00 -15.21 -2.49
C TRP A 148 25.04 -14.73 -3.52
N ASP A 149 25.48 -15.64 -4.38
CA ASP A 149 26.34 -15.31 -5.55
C ASP A 149 25.48 -15.06 -6.79
N VAL A 150 24.78 -13.92 -6.78
CA VAL A 150 23.90 -13.48 -7.89
C VAL A 150 24.03 -11.99 -8.16
N GLU A 151 23.83 -11.58 -9.40
CA GLU A 151 23.71 -10.16 -9.79
C GLU A 151 22.23 -9.73 -9.77
N LEU A 152 21.96 -8.53 -9.25
CA LEU A 152 20.62 -7.95 -9.19
C LEU A 152 20.55 -6.72 -10.10
N LEU A 153 19.64 -6.74 -11.08
CA LEU A 153 19.50 -5.69 -12.08
C LEU A 153 18.13 -5.04 -12.00
N ALA A 154 18.10 -3.72 -11.83
CA ALA A 154 16.87 -2.93 -11.91
C ALA A 154 16.52 -2.62 -13.37
N SER A 155 15.30 -2.95 -13.80
CA SER A 155 14.81 -2.51 -15.12
C SER A 155 14.77 -0.99 -15.19
N LYS A 156 15.29 -0.42 -16.29
CA LYS A 156 15.26 1.01 -16.60
C LYS A 156 14.20 1.36 -17.65
N THR A 157 13.55 0.36 -18.24
CA THR A 157 12.57 0.54 -19.32
C THR A 157 11.28 1.10 -18.74
N ASN A 158 10.78 2.19 -19.34
CA ASN A 158 9.43 2.66 -19.05
C ASN A 158 8.42 1.71 -19.71
N THR A 159 7.59 1.09 -18.88
CA THR A 159 6.55 0.13 -19.32
C THR A 159 5.13 0.69 -19.14
N ASN A 160 4.99 2.01 -18.96
CA ASN A 160 3.68 2.66 -19.00
C ASN A 160 3.10 2.57 -20.42
N PRO A 161 1.94 1.90 -20.62
CA PRO A 161 1.33 1.84 -21.94
C PRO A 161 0.62 3.14 -22.34
N PHE A 162 0.37 4.04 -21.39
CA PHE A 162 -0.39 5.27 -21.63
C PHE A 162 0.53 6.46 -21.88
N GLN A 163 0.20 7.22 -22.93
CA GLN A 163 0.78 8.52 -23.23
C GLN A 163 -0.31 9.60 -23.03
N TYR A 164 0.08 10.75 -22.49
CA TYR A 164 -0.82 11.87 -22.23
C TYR A 164 -0.49 13.00 -23.22
N TYR A 165 -1.53 13.64 -23.78
CA TYR A 165 -1.45 14.74 -24.75
C TYR A 165 -2.14 15.99 -24.21
#